data_AF-A0A5M8P097-F1
#
_entry.id   AF-A0A5M8P097-F1
#
_cell.length_a   1.000
_cell.length_b   1.000
_cell.length_c   1.000
_cell.angle_alpha   90.00
_cell.angle_beta   90.00
_cell.angle_gamma   90.00
#
_symmetry.space_group_name_H-M   'P 1'
#
loop_
_entity.id
_entity.type
_entity.pdbx_description
1 polymer ?
#
loop_
_entity_poly.entity_id
_entity_poly.type
_entity_poly.pdbx_seq_one_letter_code
_entity_poly.pdbx_strand_id
1 'polypeptide(L)'
;MKTKPRYFFYQGLCIAIFVLFAGFLTAGYNYDFLFRAEELSLFLPTRLFFLQHLRMAGGLLTYAGTFLTQFFYYPWLGSVLLLLLLLLIQYLTLQAFEIPKRYYPLSFIPSILLLLSVTQVGYVLFSLKSPGYLFSNTLGVLVCLLAVMGYKQLKNEWTSSIAWALFIILGYPLFGFYALFTALICVITPNPKGTYTLKTLFRRLGIICLIVIIPYLYYIYIYTQMQFTQIYVASLPRFYFDMEFYLWLPFILLFLSLVVFSLFFFAKQGNRPNKTAHLIAFCLFAISLFYLYNHSFRDENFQTELKMTKAIEAGDWEKVISIGKKIEGNPTRLIIMDYNLALNKLGKAGDRLFSMNNNSVLQNSKRPNLVLMNTGAKSLYFQYGKTNFCYRWCMEEKVEYGMNVEQLKYMVKSSLVNGEYALAQKYNKLLLKTFFHKSWAMKYQQYIDNHPLIAEDAEFQAIKPLMAYEDLLDGDGNLLEAYILNSFAYMKGGPPELVELSLQCNLILKNIERFWPRFFLYARTHDRIPVHYQEAALLYSYLEKKVDVRNFALDKGIVDRFNQLVAMSQKYEYNSEERNKVLFKPQFGDTFWYYYFFVKDIKTN
;
A
#
# COMPACT_ATOMS: atom_id res chain seq x y z
N MET A 1 -32.48 -37.08 -19.86
CA MET A 1 -31.33 -37.57 -19.06
C MET A 1 -29.94 -37.17 -19.57
N LYS A 2 -29.72 -36.80 -20.85
CA LYS A 2 -28.39 -36.44 -21.42
C LYS A 2 -27.78 -35.08 -20.98
N THR A 3 -28.43 -34.28 -20.13
CA THR A 3 -28.02 -32.89 -19.83
C THR A 3 -27.24 -32.70 -18.53
N LYS A 4 -27.28 -33.65 -17.59
CA LYS A 4 -26.59 -33.56 -16.29
C LYS A 4 -25.05 -33.50 -16.40
N PRO A 5 -24.36 -34.39 -17.14
CA PRO A 5 -22.88 -34.38 -17.16
C PRO A 5 -22.29 -33.12 -17.81
N ARG A 6 -22.94 -32.58 -18.85
CA ARG A 6 -22.52 -31.33 -19.50
C ARG A 6 -22.65 -30.10 -18.59
N TYR A 7 -23.63 -30.10 -17.68
CA TYR A 7 -23.82 -28.99 -16.75
C TYR A 7 -22.74 -28.97 -15.65
N PHE A 8 -22.40 -30.12 -15.07
CA PHE A 8 -21.32 -30.20 -14.09
C PHE A 8 -19.96 -29.80 -14.68
N PHE A 9 -19.68 -30.22 -15.90
CA PHE A 9 -18.47 -29.79 -16.61
C PHE A 9 -18.43 -28.27 -16.80
N TYR A 10 -19.55 -27.65 -17.20
CA TYR A 10 -19.65 -26.20 -17.36
C TYR A 10 -19.44 -25.43 -16.04
N GLN A 11 -20.04 -25.91 -14.93
CA GLN A 11 -19.82 -25.32 -13.61
C GLN A 11 -18.35 -25.42 -13.20
N GLY A 12 -17.75 -26.60 -13.36
CA GLY A 12 -16.34 -26.84 -13.07
C GLY A 12 -15.42 -25.93 -13.88
N LEU A 13 -15.71 -25.71 -15.17
CA LEU A 13 -14.96 -24.81 -16.03
C LEU A 13 -15.01 -23.36 -15.54
N CYS A 14 -16.20 -22.83 -15.22
CA CYS A 14 -16.32 -21.46 -14.69
C CYS A 14 -15.57 -21.28 -13.36
N ILE A 15 -15.68 -22.26 -12.45
CA ILE A 15 -14.94 -22.26 -11.18
C ILE A 15 -13.43 -22.27 -11.44
N ALA A 16 -12.94 -23.17 -12.32
CA ALA A 16 -11.53 -23.26 -12.64
C ALA A 16 -10.98 -21.96 -13.26
N ILE A 17 -11.70 -21.36 -14.20
CA ILE A 17 -11.34 -20.05 -14.79
C ILE A 17 -11.24 -18.99 -13.69
N PHE A 18 -12.25 -18.88 -12.82
CA PHE A 18 -12.24 -17.89 -11.74
C PHE A 18 -11.09 -18.12 -10.76
N VAL A 19 -10.85 -19.36 -10.33
CA VAL A 19 -9.76 -19.70 -9.38
C VAL A 19 -8.39 -19.41 -9.98
N LEU A 20 -8.13 -19.81 -11.23
CA LEU A 20 -6.87 -19.52 -11.90
C LEU A 20 -6.64 -18.01 -12.04
N PHE A 21 -7.69 -17.29 -12.45
CA PHE A 21 -7.62 -15.84 -12.67
C PHE A 21 -7.40 -15.08 -11.35
N ALA A 22 -8.15 -15.43 -10.31
CA ALA A 22 -8.04 -14.82 -9.01
C ALA A 22 -6.73 -15.21 -8.29
N GLY A 23 -6.25 -16.45 -8.45
CA GLY A 23 -4.94 -16.89 -7.98
C GLY A 23 -3.79 -16.14 -8.67
N PHE A 24 -3.87 -15.95 -9.99
CA PHE A 24 -2.91 -15.13 -10.74
C PHE A 24 -2.88 -13.68 -10.23
N LEU A 25 -4.03 -13.04 -10.02
CA LEU A 25 -4.08 -11.66 -9.56
C LEU A 25 -3.66 -11.49 -8.10
N THR A 26 -3.88 -12.48 -7.24
CA THR A 26 -3.55 -12.40 -5.81
C THR A 26 -2.15 -12.96 -5.52
N ALA A 27 -2.02 -14.28 -5.47
CA ALA A 27 -0.77 -14.97 -5.14
C ALA A 27 0.34 -14.84 -6.20
N GLY A 28 -0.01 -14.46 -7.44
CA GLY A 28 0.94 -14.19 -8.52
C GLY A 28 1.39 -12.73 -8.56
N TYR A 29 0.57 -11.87 -9.16
CA TYR A 29 0.93 -10.48 -9.49
C TYR A 29 0.99 -9.56 -8.26
N ASN A 30 0.02 -9.66 -7.33
CA ASN A 30 -0.06 -8.79 -6.15
C ASN A 30 0.56 -9.40 -4.88
N TYR A 31 1.50 -10.33 -5.01
CA TYR A 31 2.10 -11.03 -3.88
C TYR A 31 2.72 -10.05 -2.85
N ASP A 32 3.58 -9.14 -3.31
CA ASP A 32 4.26 -8.17 -2.44
C ASP A 32 3.30 -7.09 -1.91
N PHE A 33 2.26 -6.74 -2.68
CA PHE A 33 1.18 -5.86 -2.22
C PHE A 33 0.42 -6.45 -1.04
N LEU A 34 0.05 -7.73 -1.12
CA LEU A 34 -0.67 -8.41 -0.04
C LEU A 34 0.18 -8.52 1.23
N PHE A 35 1.48 -8.82 1.07
CA PHE A 35 2.42 -8.79 2.18
C PHE A 35 2.48 -7.39 2.83
N ARG A 36 2.65 -6.34 2.03
CA ARG A 36 2.68 -4.96 2.55
C ARG A 36 1.37 -4.57 3.24
N ALA A 37 0.24 -4.98 2.71
CA ALA A 37 -1.06 -4.68 3.30
C ALA A 37 -1.27 -5.38 4.66
N GLU A 38 -0.61 -6.51 4.90
CA GLU A 38 -0.55 -7.13 6.22
C GLU A 38 0.24 -6.30 7.21
N GLU A 39 1.41 -5.81 6.81
CA GLU A 39 2.27 -5.00 7.69
C GLU A 39 1.66 -3.63 8.03
N LEU A 40 0.84 -3.10 7.12
CA LEU A 40 0.02 -1.91 7.33
C LEU A 40 -1.28 -2.19 8.11
N SER A 41 -1.44 -3.40 8.64
CA SER A 41 -2.50 -3.79 9.57
C SER A 41 -1.93 -4.21 10.93
N LEU A 42 -2.79 -4.30 11.94
CA LEU A 42 -2.44 -4.86 13.25
C LEU A 42 -3.65 -5.60 13.81
N PHE A 43 -3.47 -6.87 14.16
CA PHE A 43 -4.44 -7.63 14.92
C PHE A 43 -3.86 -8.00 16.30
N LEU A 44 -4.63 -7.72 17.36
CA LEU A 44 -4.27 -8.09 18.72
C LEU A 44 -5.37 -8.96 19.32
N PRO A 45 -5.08 -10.20 19.76
CA PRO A 45 -6.05 -11.10 20.40
C PRO A 45 -6.31 -10.68 21.85
N THR A 46 -6.73 -9.44 22.08
CA THR A 46 -6.99 -8.89 23.41
C THR A 46 -8.42 -8.39 23.54
N ARG A 47 -8.99 -8.52 24.75
CA ARG A 47 -10.33 -8.01 25.06
C ARG A 47 -10.46 -6.51 24.76
N LEU A 48 -9.43 -5.72 25.07
CA LEU A 48 -9.43 -4.28 24.82
C LEU A 48 -9.55 -3.98 23.32
N PHE A 49 -8.76 -4.66 22.49
CA PHE A 49 -8.79 -4.50 21.04
C PHE A 49 -10.16 -4.86 20.46
N PHE A 50 -10.76 -5.97 20.90
CA PHE A 50 -12.13 -6.35 20.50
C PHE A 50 -13.18 -5.30 20.89
N LEU A 51 -13.16 -4.83 22.14
CA LEU A 51 -14.11 -3.81 22.62
C LEU A 51 -13.93 -2.46 21.91
N GLN A 52 -12.71 -2.08 21.51
CA GLN A 52 -12.46 -0.88 20.73
C GLN A 52 -13.11 -0.94 19.35
N HIS A 53 -13.10 -2.10 18.68
CA HIS A 53 -13.76 -2.27 17.39
C HIS A 53 -15.28 -2.16 17.50
N LEU A 54 -15.89 -2.70 18.57
CA LEU A 54 -17.33 -2.63 18.80
C LEU A 54 -17.86 -1.23 19.15
N ARG A 55 -17.00 -0.23 19.38
CA ARG A 55 -17.41 1.18 19.60
C ARG A 55 -17.82 1.91 18.32
N MET A 56 -17.71 1.26 17.16
CA MET A 56 -18.15 1.79 15.88
C MET A 56 -19.09 0.77 15.20
N ALA A 57 -20.05 1.27 14.43
CA ALA A 57 -20.90 0.42 13.60
C ALA A 57 -20.05 -0.37 12.59
N GLY A 58 -20.31 -1.68 12.49
CA GLY A 58 -19.49 -2.59 11.69
C GLY A 58 -18.30 -3.20 12.43
N GLY A 59 -18.22 -3.00 13.74
CA GLY A 59 -17.06 -3.40 14.54
C GLY A 59 -16.68 -4.87 14.42
N LEU A 60 -17.66 -5.76 14.25
CA LEU A 60 -17.38 -7.18 14.10
C LEU A 60 -16.75 -7.50 12.73
N LEU A 61 -17.17 -6.82 11.67
CA LEU A 61 -16.59 -6.97 10.33
C LEU A 61 -15.15 -6.46 10.27
N THR A 62 -14.86 -5.33 10.90
CA THR A 62 -13.50 -4.78 10.95
C THR A 62 -12.57 -5.62 11.83
N TYR A 63 -13.05 -6.12 12.97
CA TYR A 63 -12.30 -7.05 13.83
C TYR A 63 -11.99 -8.37 13.11
N ALA A 64 -13.00 -8.99 12.48
CA ALA A 64 -12.79 -10.23 11.73
C ALA A 64 -11.95 -9.99 10.46
N GLY A 65 -12.11 -8.84 9.82
CA GLY A 65 -11.31 -8.44 8.66
C GLY A 65 -9.83 -8.28 9.01
N THR A 66 -9.50 -7.56 10.09
CA THR A 66 -8.12 -7.42 10.58
C THR A 66 -7.53 -8.77 11.01
N PHE A 67 -8.31 -9.64 11.65
CA PHE A 67 -7.91 -11.01 11.95
C PHE A 67 -7.54 -11.80 10.69
N LEU A 68 -8.31 -11.69 9.61
CA LEU A 68 -8.00 -12.42 8.37
C LEU A 68 -6.85 -11.78 7.59
N THR A 69 -6.70 -10.46 7.63
CA THR A 69 -5.61 -9.74 6.95
C THR A 69 -4.23 -10.24 7.40
N GLN A 70 -4.06 -10.61 8.68
CA GLN A 70 -2.75 -11.08 9.19
C GLN A 70 -2.22 -12.34 8.47
N PHE A 71 -3.09 -13.16 7.85
CA PHE A 71 -2.65 -14.34 7.10
C PHE A 71 -1.94 -13.99 5.78
N PHE A 72 -2.03 -12.74 5.31
CA PHE A 72 -1.21 -12.27 4.19
C PHE A 72 0.28 -12.09 4.55
N TYR A 73 0.69 -12.31 5.81
CA TYR A 73 2.09 -12.54 6.17
C TYR A 73 2.72 -13.63 5.29
N TYR A 74 1.92 -14.66 4.97
CA TYR A 74 2.17 -15.59 3.88
C TYR A 74 1.15 -15.30 2.76
N PRO A 75 1.47 -14.49 1.74
CA PRO A 75 0.48 -14.01 0.77
C PRO A 75 -0.31 -15.12 0.07
N TRP A 76 0.31 -16.28 -0.18
CA TRP A 76 -0.37 -17.45 -0.75
C TRP A 76 -1.49 -17.98 0.17
N LEU A 77 -1.27 -18.01 1.48
CA LEU A 77 -2.23 -18.50 2.47
C LEU A 77 -3.42 -17.55 2.59
N GLY A 78 -3.15 -16.25 2.75
CA GLY A 78 -4.19 -15.23 2.73
C GLY A 78 -4.98 -15.21 1.40
N SER A 79 -4.31 -15.46 0.27
CA SER A 79 -4.96 -15.56 -1.04
C SER A 79 -5.90 -16.76 -1.11
N VAL A 80 -5.50 -17.93 -0.60
CA VAL A 80 -6.36 -19.11 -0.52
C VAL A 80 -7.59 -18.83 0.36
N LEU A 81 -7.41 -18.19 1.53
CA LEU A 81 -8.53 -17.82 2.39
C LEU A 81 -9.51 -16.86 1.70
N LEU A 82 -9.01 -15.84 1.01
CA LEU A 82 -9.83 -14.92 0.23
C LEU A 82 -10.58 -15.66 -0.89
N LEU A 83 -9.91 -16.53 -1.64
CA LEU A 83 -10.53 -17.33 -2.69
C LEU A 83 -11.65 -18.22 -2.16
N LEU A 84 -11.45 -18.89 -1.03
CA LEU A 84 -12.48 -19.73 -0.40
C LEU A 84 -13.71 -18.90 0.00
N LEU A 85 -13.50 -17.70 0.55
CA LEU A 85 -14.61 -16.79 0.87
C LEU A 85 -15.33 -16.30 -0.39
N LEU A 86 -14.60 -15.97 -1.46
CA LEU A 86 -15.17 -15.54 -2.73
C LEU A 86 -15.97 -16.66 -3.42
N LEU A 87 -15.51 -17.91 -3.35
CA LEU A 87 -16.27 -19.08 -3.81
C LEU A 87 -17.51 -19.33 -2.95
N LEU A 88 -17.39 -19.17 -1.63
CA LEU A 88 -18.54 -19.27 -0.72
C LEU A 88 -19.59 -18.19 -1.05
N ILE A 89 -19.19 -16.95 -1.32
CA ILE A 89 -20.08 -15.87 -1.74
C ILE A 89 -20.77 -16.20 -3.07
N GLN A 90 -20.02 -16.75 -4.04
CA GLN A 90 -20.60 -17.17 -5.31
C GLN A 90 -21.66 -18.27 -5.10
N TYR A 91 -21.35 -19.27 -4.29
CA TYR A 91 -22.27 -20.34 -3.95
C TYR A 91 -23.52 -19.80 -3.23
N LEU A 92 -23.34 -18.94 -2.23
CA LEU A 92 -24.45 -18.36 -1.48
C LEU A 92 -25.28 -17.41 -2.35
N THR A 93 -24.69 -16.73 -3.32
CA THR A 93 -25.44 -15.91 -4.29
C THR A 93 -26.39 -16.77 -5.12
N LEU A 94 -25.95 -17.96 -5.57
CA LEU A 94 -26.82 -18.91 -6.27
C LEU A 94 -28.00 -19.35 -5.41
N GLN A 95 -27.76 -19.65 -4.13
CA GLN A 95 -28.79 -20.14 -3.21
C GLN A 95 -29.74 -19.01 -2.75
N ALA A 96 -29.18 -17.87 -2.35
CA ALA A 96 -29.91 -16.71 -1.87
C ALA A 96 -30.87 -16.15 -2.93
N PHE A 97 -30.49 -16.16 -4.20
CA PHE A 97 -31.31 -15.63 -5.29
C PHE A 97 -31.89 -16.70 -6.23
N GLU A 98 -31.74 -18.00 -5.92
CA GLU A 98 -32.27 -19.11 -6.74
C GLU A 98 -31.96 -18.99 -8.24
N ILE A 99 -30.75 -18.53 -8.57
CA ILE A 99 -30.35 -18.22 -9.94
C ILE A 99 -30.50 -19.47 -10.83
N PRO A 100 -31.31 -19.41 -11.90
CA PRO A 100 -31.50 -20.54 -12.81
C PRO A 100 -30.19 -21.04 -13.40
N LYS A 101 -30.12 -22.34 -13.71
CA LYS A 101 -28.90 -22.99 -14.20
C LYS A 101 -28.28 -22.31 -15.43
N ARG A 102 -29.12 -21.72 -16.28
CA ARG A 102 -28.73 -20.96 -17.49
C ARG A 102 -27.97 -19.67 -17.22
N TYR A 103 -28.10 -19.11 -16.02
CA TYR A 103 -27.45 -17.87 -15.58
C TYR A 103 -26.35 -18.12 -14.54
N TYR A 104 -25.93 -19.38 -14.36
CA TYR A 104 -24.92 -19.76 -13.37
C TYR A 104 -23.67 -18.86 -13.34
N PRO A 105 -23.04 -18.47 -14.47
CA PRO A 105 -21.85 -17.62 -14.45
C PRO A 105 -22.08 -16.25 -13.82
N LEU A 106 -23.31 -15.71 -13.87
CA LEU A 106 -23.63 -14.40 -13.28
C LEU A 106 -23.46 -14.41 -11.75
N SER A 107 -23.55 -15.57 -11.10
CA SER A 107 -23.31 -15.68 -9.66
C SER A 107 -21.88 -15.33 -9.22
N PHE A 108 -20.93 -15.30 -10.15
CA PHE A 108 -19.55 -14.87 -9.86
C PHE A 108 -19.40 -13.35 -9.83
N ILE A 109 -20.37 -12.57 -10.33
CA ILE A 109 -20.26 -11.11 -10.41
C ILE A 109 -19.93 -10.47 -9.05
N PRO A 110 -20.64 -10.80 -7.95
CA PRO A 110 -20.28 -10.28 -6.63
C PRO A 110 -18.84 -10.60 -6.21
N SER A 111 -18.38 -11.83 -6.46
CA SER A 111 -17.03 -12.27 -6.12
C SER A 111 -15.96 -11.59 -6.98
N ILE A 112 -16.23 -11.36 -8.27
CA ILE A 112 -15.34 -10.63 -9.18
C ILE A 112 -15.21 -9.17 -8.75
N LEU A 113 -16.31 -8.52 -8.38
CA LEU A 113 -16.31 -7.12 -7.94
C LEU A 113 -15.64 -6.93 -6.58
N LEU A 114 -15.82 -7.87 -5.66
CA LEU A 114 -15.07 -7.88 -4.39
C LEU A 114 -13.57 -8.08 -4.63
N LEU A 115 -13.19 -8.99 -5.54
CA LEU A 115 -11.78 -9.17 -5.90
C LEU A 115 -11.20 -7.91 -6.54
N LEU A 116 -11.96 -7.24 -7.42
CA LEU A 116 -11.55 -5.97 -8.02
C LEU A 116 -11.34 -4.90 -6.95
N SER A 117 -12.23 -4.81 -5.96
CA SER A 117 -12.07 -3.84 -4.87
C SER A 117 -10.74 -4.02 -4.13
N VAL A 118 -10.26 -5.25 -3.97
CA VAL A 118 -8.96 -5.55 -3.36
C VAL A 118 -7.80 -5.20 -4.28
N THR A 119 -7.86 -5.57 -5.56
CA THR A 119 -6.74 -5.42 -6.50
C THR A 119 -6.60 -4.02 -7.09
N GLN A 120 -7.60 -3.15 -6.95
CA GLN A 120 -7.61 -1.81 -7.55
C GLN A 120 -7.05 -0.70 -6.63
N VAL A 121 -6.80 -0.99 -5.34
CA VAL A 121 -6.43 0.02 -4.33
C VAL A 121 -5.11 0.74 -4.65
N GLY A 122 -4.07 0.00 -5.04
CA GLY A 122 -2.74 0.54 -5.31
C GLY A 122 -2.18 1.37 -4.14
N TYR A 123 -1.63 2.54 -4.46
CA TYR A 123 -1.03 3.47 -3.50
C TYR A 123 -1.97 3.98 -2.41
N VAL A 124 -3.29 3.94 -2.60
CA VAL A 124 -4.27 4.38 -1.59
C VAL A 124 -4.16 3.55 -0.30
N LEU A 125 -3.58 2.35 -0.38
CA LEU A 125 -3.32 1.46 0.75
C LEU A 125 -2.60 2.18 1.91
N PHE A 126 -1.60 3.01 1.60
CA PHE A 126 -0.77 3.70 2.61
C PHE A 126 -1.49 4.78 3.42
N SER A 127 -2.68 5.19 2.99
CA SER A 127 -3.47 6.22 3.68
C SER A 127 -4.92 5.77 3.91
N LEU A 128 -5.18 4.46 3.85
CA LEU A 128 -6.53 3.91 3.92
C LEU A 128 -7.05 3.90 5.37
N LYS A 129 -8.09 4.69 5.65
CA LYS A 129 -8.76 4.75 6.96
C LYS A 129 -9.83 3.66 7.11
N SER A 130 -9.49 2.41 6.85
CA SER A 130 -10.43 1.29 6.89
C SER A 130 -9.75 -0.01 7.36
N PRO A 131 -9.66 -0.24 8.69
CA PRO A 131 -9.03 -1.44 9.23
C PRO A 131 -9.70 -2.72 8.73
N GLY A 132 -8.88 -3.69 8.30
CA GLY A 132 -9.36 -4.97 7.79
C GLY A 132 -10.01 -4.91 6.41
N TYR A 133 -9.81 -3.82 5.66
CA TYR A 133 -10.44 -3.55 4.35
C TYR A 133 -10.45 -4.74 3.39
N LEU A 134 -9.34 -5.49 3.30
CA LEU A 134 -9.17 -6.60 2.36
C LEU A 134 -10.20 -7.74 2.56
N PHE A 135 -10.75 -7.86 3.77
CA PHE A 135 -11.70 -8.91 4.12
C PHE A 135 -13.04 -8.38 4.65
N SER A 136 -13.07 -7.21 5.29
CA SER A 136 -14.28 -6.70 5.96
C SER A 136 -15.47 -6.57 5.01
N ASN A 137 -15.24 -6.12 3.78
CA ASN A 137 -16.28 -5.99 2.77
C ASN A 137 -16.79 -7.35 2.27
N THR A 138 -15.89 -8.31 2.08
CA THR A 138 -16.21 -9.70 1.71
C THR A 138 -17.05 -10.35 2.81
N LEU A 139 -16.68 -10.16 4.08
CA LEU A 139 -17.46 -10.63 5.23
C LEU A 139 -18.83 -9.93 5.32
N GLY A 140 -18.90 -8.63 5.02
CA GLY A 140 -20.16 -7.88 4.98
C GLY A 140 -21.15 -8.45 3.96
N VAL A 141 -20.68 -8.73 2.73
CA VAL A 141 -21.50 -9.38 1.69
C VAL A 141 -21.91 -10.80 2.11
N LEU A 142 -21.00 -11.55 2.75
CA LEU A 142 -21.31 -12.88 3.28
C LEU A 142 -22.48 -12.82 4.28
N VAL A 143 -22.45 -11.87 5.21
CA VAL A 143 -23.55 -11.63 6.17
C VAL A 143 -24.84 -11.28 5.45
N CYS A 144 -24.80 -10.40 4.43
CA CYS A 144 -25.97 -10.07 3.62
C CYS A 144 -26.61 -11.32 3.01
N LEU A 145 -25.81 -12.16 2.34
CA LEU A 145 -26.31 -13.35 1.66
C LEU A 145 -26.89 -14.38 2.65
N LEU A 146 -26.21 -14.60 3.79
CA LEU A 146 -26.68 -15.49 4.84
C LEU A 146 -28.00 -14.99 5.44
N ALA A 147 -28.14 -13.69 5.67
CA ALA A 147 -29.36 -13.09 6.20
C ALA A 147 -30.53 -13.17 5.20
N VAL A 148 -30.29 -12.95 3.90
CA VAL A 148 -31.28 -13.17 2.83
C VAL A 148 -31.73 -14.64 2.80
N MET A 149 -30.81 -15.59 2.95
CA MET A 149 -31.15 -17.02 3.04
C MET A 149 -31.98 -17.34 4.30
N GLY A 150 -31.63 -16.75 5.44
CA GLY A 150 -32.41 -16.87 6.67
C GLY A 150 -33.85 -16.40 6.50
N TYR A 151 -34.05 -15.28 5.80
CA TYR A 151 -35.38 -14.75 5.51
C TYR A 151 -36.25 -15.68 4.67
N LYS A 152 -35.66 -16.37 3.69
CA LYS A 152 -36.40 -17.35 2.89
C LYS A 152 -36.99 -18.50 3.71
N GLN A 153 -36.43 -18.79 4.88
CA GLN A 153 -36.93 -19.83 5.78
C GLN A 153 -38.14 -19.35 6.61
N LEU A 154 -38.35 -18.04 6.74
CA LEU A 154 -39.44 -17.46 7.51
C LEU A 154 -40.74 -17.51 6.70
N LYS A 155 -41.68 -18.36 7.14
CA LYS A 155 -42.97 -18.57 6.44
C LYS A 155 -44.03 -17.53 6.78
N ASN A 156 -43.96 -16.91 7.97
CA ASN A 156 -44.95 -15.96 8.46
C ASN A 156 -44.41 -14.51 8.35
N GLU A 157 -45.21 -13.66 7.69
CA GLU A 157 -44.91 -12.25 7.45
C GLU A 157 -44.71 -11.44 8.73
N TRP A 158 -45.41 -11.78 9.82
CA TRP A 158 -45.28 -11.07 11.09
C TRP A 158 -43.98 -11.42 11.80
N THR A 159 -43.66 -12.71 11.90
CA THR A 159 -42.37 -13.18 12.45
C THR A 159 -41.20 -12.66 11.62
N SER A 160 -41.40 -12.53 10.30
CA SER A 160 -40.40 -11.96 9.40
C SER A 160 -40.15 -10.47 9.68
N SER A 161 -41.22 -9.70 9.87
CA SER A 161 -41.12 -8.27 10.21
C SER A 161 -40.40 -8.06 11.56
N ILE A 162 -40.71 -8.87 12.57
CA ILE A 162 -40.04 -8.83 13.88
C ILE A 162 -38.56 -9.22 13.75
N ALA A 163 -38.26 -10.31 13.05
CA ALA A 163 -36.89 -10.75 12.82
C ALA A 163 -36.05 -9.66 12.16
N TRP A 164 -36.60 -8.93 11.18
CA TRP A 164 -35.89 -7.83 10.53
C TRP A 164 -35.73 -6.60 11.41
N ALA A 165 -36.74 -6.26 12.22
CA ALA A 165 -36.59 -5.18 13.19
C ALA A 165 -35.45 -5.49 14.17
N LEU A 166 -35.41 -6.73 14.69
CA LEU A 166 -34.32 -7.19 15.56
C LEU A 166 -32.98 -7.23 14.84
N PHE A 167 -32.94 -7.66 13.57
CA PHE A 167 -31.71 -7.68 12.78
C PHE A 167 -31.17 -6.28 12.51
N ILE A 168 -32.02 -5.27 12.29
CA ILE A 168 -31.54 -3.88 12.14
C ILE A 168 -31.00 -3.38 13.47
N ILE A 169 -31.74 -3.56 14.56
CA ILE A 169 -31.35 -3.10 15.91
C ILE A 169 -30.02 -3.73 16.33
N LEU A 170 -29.92 -5.07 16.27
CA LEU A 170 -28.74 -5.80 16.74
C LEU A 170 -27.62 -5.88 15.68
N GLY A 171 -27.98 -5.90 14.41
CA GLY A 171 -27.06 -6.09 13.30
C GLY A 171 -26.40 -4.79 12.83
N TYR A 172 -27.02 -3.62 12.98
CA TYR A 172 -26.37 -2.36 12.60
C TYR A 172 -25.05 -2.11 13.36
N PRO A 173 -24.95 -2.32 14.70
CA PRO A 173 -23.67 -2.20 15.38
C PRO A 173 -22.61 -3.20 14.93
N LEU A 174 -23.03 -4.42 14.58
CA LEU A 174 -22.11 -5.49 14.22
C LEU A 174 -21.64 -5.38 12.76
N PHE A 175 -22.53 -4.98 11.85
CA PHE A 175 -22.34 -5.09 10.40
C PHE A 175 -22.53 -3.78 9.63
N GLY A 176 -22.94 -2.69 10.29
CA GLY A 176 -23.07 -1.35 9.69
C GLY A 176 -23.99 -1.31 8.47
N PHE A 177 -23.52 -0.71 7.38
CA PHE A 177 -24.23 -0.59 6.10
C PHE A 177 -24.79 -1.93 5.61
N TYR A 178 -24.07 -3.03 5.79
CA TYR A 178 -24.48 -4.34 5.30
C TYR A 178 -25.79 -4.82 5.96
N ALA A 179 -26.02 -4.50 7.23
CA ALA A 179 -27.30 -4.82 7.89
C ALA A 179 -28.46 -4.01 7.29
N LEU A 180 -28.25 -2.72 7.06
CA LEU A 180 -29.25 -1.81 6.47
C LEU A 180 -29.57 -2.20 5.03
N PHE A 181 -28.54 -2.48 4.23
CA PHE A 181 -28.66 -2.89 2.84
C PHE A 181 -29.39 -4.23 2.70
N THR A 182 -29.13 -5.19 3.60
CA THR A 182 -29.85 -6.46 3.63
C THR A 182 -31.34 -6.24 3.90
N ALA A 183 -31.68 -5.41 4.88
CA ALA A 183 -33.07 -5.07 5.17
C ALA A 183 -33.75 -4.41 3.95
N LEU A 184 -33.04 -3.54 3.24
CA LEU A 184 -33.53 -2.92 2.00
C LEU A 184 -33.80 -3.96 0.89
N ILE A 185 -32.87 -4.90 0.66
CA ILE A 185 -33.08 -6.00 -0.29
C ILE A 185 -34.38 -6.74 0.04
N CYS A 186 -34.62 -7.02 1.31
CA CYS A 186 -35.79 -7.80 1.74
C CYS A 186 -37.11 -7.02 1.61
N VAL A 187 -37.07 -5.69 1.74
CA VAL A 187 -38.22 -4.81 1.44
C VAL A 187 -38.54 -4.81 -0.06
N ILE A 188 -37.53 -4.75 -0.92
CA ILE A 188 -37.69 -4.68 -2.38
C ILE A 188 -38.08 -6.04 -2.96
N THR A 189 -37.65 -7.12 -2.32
CA THR A 189 -37.92 -8.50 -2.73
C THR A 189 -39.44 -8.73 -2.95
N PRO A 190 -39.85 -9.23 -4.13
CA PRO A 190 -41.25 -9.57 -4.39
C PRO A 190 -41.72 -10.67 -3.43
N ASN A 191 -42.90 -10.52 -2.84
CA ASN A 191 -43.47 -11.57 -1.99
C ASN A 191 -43.94 -12.73 -2.87
N PRO A 192 -43.34 -13.94 -2.79
CA PRO A 192 -43.71 -15.05 -3.66
C PRO A 192 -45.10 -15.63 -3.37
N LYS A 193 -45.75 -15.26 -2.26
CA LYS A 193 -47.01 -15.88 -1.81
C LYS A 193 -48.12 -14.88 -1.44
N GLY A 194 -47.88 -13.57 -1.49
CA GLY A 194 -48.81 -12.57 -0.98
C GLY A 194 -49.42 -11.68 -2.06
N THR A 195 -50.73 -11.46 -1.99
CA THR A 195 -51.35 -10.26 -2.58
C THR A 195 -50.84 -9.02 -1.84
N TYR A 196 -50.49 -7.96 -2.58
CA TYR A 196 -50.10 -6.68 -1.98
C TYR A 196 -51.30 -6.09 -1.24
N THR A 197 -51.28 -6.19 0.08
CA THR A 197 -52.30 -5.61 0.96
C THR A 197 -51.77 -4.35 1.64
N LEU A 198 -52.66 -3.46 2.05
CA LEU A 198 -52.29 -2.25 2.80
C LEU A 198 -51.42 -2.58 4.04
N LYS A 199 -51.68 -3.72 4.70
CA LYS A 199 -50.89 -4.24 5.84
C LYS A 199 -49.45 -4.58 5.46
N THR A 200 -49.23 -5.16 4.28
CA THR A 200 -47.87 -5.44 3.78
C THR A 200 -47.10 -4.16 3.45
N LEU A 201 -47.79 -3.13 2.95
CA LEU A 201 -47.20 -1.81 2.71
C LEU A 201 -46.75 -1.14 4.02
N PHE A 202 -47.61 -1.09 5.03
CA PHE A 202 -47.26 -0.52 6.34
C PHE A 202 -46.08 -1.22 7.01
N ARG A 203 -45.96 -2.54 6.88
CA ARG A 203 -44.80 -3.29 7.41
C ARG A 203 -43.50 -2.91 6.71
N ARG A 204 -43.52 -2.83 5.38
CA ARG A 204 -42.36 -2.39 4.58
C ARG A 204 -41.96 -0.95 4.93
N LEU A 205 -42.93 -0.05 5.07
CA LEU A 205 -42.70 1.32 5.54
C LEU A 205 -42.09 1.34 6.94
N GLY A 206 -42.57 0.49 7.86
CA GLY A 206 -41.99 0.33 9.20
C GLY A 206 -40.52 -0.06 9.17
N ILE A 207 -40.13 -1.01 8.32
CA ILE A 207 -38.72 -1.40 8.14
C ILE A 207 -37.89 -0.25 7.57
N ILE A 208 -38.42 0.49 6.58
CA ILE A 208 -37.74 1.68 6.03
C ILE A 208 -37.53 2.74 7.13
N CYS A 209 -38.54 3.00 7.98
CA CYS A 209 -38.39 3.89 9.12
C CYS A 209 -37.28 3.42 10.07
N LEU A 210 -37.17 2.11 10.34
CA LEU A 210 -36.09 1.57 11.18
C LEU A 210 -34.71 1.75 10.54
N ILE A 211 -34.58 1.59 9.22
CA ILE A 211 -33.32 1.83 8.50
C ILE A 211 -32.83 3.28 8.71
N VAL A 212 -33.75 4.25 8.82
CA VAL A 212 -33.43 5.66 9.05
C VAL A 212 -33.19 5.95 10.55
N ILE A 213 -34.08 5.46 11.42
CA ILE A 213 -34.09 5.84 12.84
C ILE A 213 -32.98 5.13 13.64
N ILE A 214 -32.74 3.84 13.39
CA ILE A 214 -31.81 3.05 14.23
C ILE A 214 -30.37 3.60 14.16
N PRO A 215 -29.78 3.87 12.97
CA PRO A 215 -28.46 4.48 12.89
C PRO A 215 -28.34 5.79 13.67
N TYR A 216 -29.38 6.63 13.61
CA TYR A 216 -29.46 7.90 14.34
C TYR A 216 -29.52 7.71 15.86
N LEU A 217 -30.32 6.77 16.35
CA LEU A 217 -30.39 6.47 17.79
C LEU A 217 -29.06 5.93 18.32
N TYR A 218 -28.40 5.03 17.60
CA TYR A 218 -27.07 4.55 17.98
C TYR A 218 -26.03 5.68 17.99
N TYR A 219 -26.10 6.60 17.03
CA TYR A 219 -25.23 7.78 17.00
C TYR A 219 -25.43 8.69 18.23
N ILE A 220 -26.68 8.96 18.63
CA ILE A 220 -26.96 9.84 19.78
C ILE A 220 -26.57 9.18 21.10
N TYR A 221 -26.94 7.91 21.31
CA TYR A 221 -26.94 7.31 22.64
C TYR A 221 -25.76 6.39 22.91
N ILE A 222 -25.07 5.87 21.89
CA ILE A 222 -24.08 4.79 22.04
C ILE A 222 -22.71 5.17 21.48
N TYR A 223 -22.64 5.74 20.27
CA TYR A 223 -21.36 6.03 19.63
C TYR A 223 -20.81 7.40 20.01
N THR A 224 -19.56 7.41 20.47
CA THR A 224 -18.85 8.64 20.86
C THR A 224 -17.78 9.08 19.86
N GLN A 225 -17.41 8.21 18.90
CA GLN A 225 -16.28 8.41 17.98
C GLN A 225 -16.68 8.43 16.50
N MET A 226 -17.98 8.30 16.21
CA MET A 226 -18.49 8.20 14.85
C MET A 226 -18.86 9.58 14.33
N GLN A 227 -18.57 9.87 13.06
CA GLN A 227 -19.04 11.10 12.41
C GLN A 227 -20.48 10.91 11.91
N PHE A 228 -21.33 11.92 12.10
CA PHE A 228 -22.73 11.89 11.67
C PHE A 228 -22.89 11.57 10.17
N THR A 229 -22.02 12.13 9.32
CA THR A 229 -22.05 11.91 7.86
C THR A 229 -21.77 10.46 7.44
N GLN A 230 -21.23 9.64 8.35
CA GLN A 230 -20.78 8.27 8.07
C GLN A 230 -21.75 7.20 8.59
N ILE A 231 -22.82 7.56 9.30
CA ILE A 231 -23.69 6.59 9.99
C ILE A 231 -24.32 5.58 9.03
N TYR A 232 -24.76 6.02 7.85
CA TYR A 232 -25.42 5.13 6.88
C TYR A 232 -24.45 4.33 6.02
N VAL A 233 -23.20 4.77 5.89
CA VAL A 233 -22.16 4.11 5.08
C VAL A 233 -21.12 3.39 5.96
N ALA A 234 -21.45 3.16 7.23
CA ALA A 234 -20.56 2.49 8.17
C ALA A 234 -20.08 1.12 7.64
N SER A 235 -18.79 0.81 7.81
CA SER A 235 -18.09 -0.37 7.26
C SER A 235 -17.71 -0.30 5.79
N LEU A 236 -18.30 0.60 5.00
CA LEU A 236 -17.81 0.85 3.64
C LEU A 236 -16.48 1.61 3.69
N PRO A 237 -15.61 1.45 2.69
CA PRO A 237 -14.34 2.15 2.66
C PRO A 237 -14.50 3.67 2.57
N ARG A 238 -13.56 4.38 3.17
CA ARG A 238 -13.51 5.84 3.14
C ARG A 238 -12.64 6.31 1.96
N PHE A 239 -13.25 6.39 0.79
CA PHE A 239 -12.64 6.98 -0.41
C PHE A 239 -13.20 8.38 -0.70
N TYR A 240 -12.38 9.25 -1.24
CA TYR A 240 -12.78 10.59 -1.68
C TYR A 240 -13.62 10.49 -2.95
N PHE A 241 -14.92 10.75 -2.86
CA PHE A 241 -15.86 10.50 -3.96
C PHE A 241 -15.44 11.19 -5.28
N ASP A 242 -14.98 12.44 -5.22
CA ASP A 242 -14.65 13.22 -6.43
C ASP A 242 -13.39 12.71 -7.15
N MET A 243 -12.36 12.30 -6.40
CA MET A 243 -11.05 11.92 -6.95
C MET A 243 -10.89 10.40 -7.12
N GLU A 244 -11.62 9.63 -6.31
CA GLU A 244 -11.50 8.18 -6.15
C GLU A 244 -12.79 7.44 -6.51
N PHE A 245 -13.68 8.04 -7.32
CA PHE A 245 -14.91 7.41 -7.78
C PHE A 245 -14.68 6.02 -8.41
N TYR A 246 -13.55 5.83 -9.08
CA TYR A 246 -13.17 4.54 -9.66
C TYR A 246 -13.04 3.42 -8.62
N LEU A 247 -12.69 3.73 -7.36
CA LEU A 247 -12.65 2.78 -6.24
C LEU A 247 -14.04 2.51 -5.64
N TRP A 248 -14.99 3.43 -5.82
CA TRP A 248 -16.40 3.23 -5.45
C TRP A 248 -17.16 2.36 -6.45
N LEU A 249 -16.74 2.38 -7.72
CA LEU A 249 -17.43 1.70 -8.81
C LEU A 249 -17.63 0.18 -8.58
N PRO A 250 -16.65 -0.61 -8.09
CA PRO A 250 -16.87 -2.01 -7.75
C PRO A 250 -17.97 -2.22 -6.71
N PHE A 251 -18.07 -1.34 -5.70
CA PHE A 251 -19.11 -1.41 -4.67
C PHE A 251 -20.49 -1.03 -5.22
N ILE A 252 -20.58 0.02 -6.02
CA ILE A 252 -21.84 0.44 -6.66
C ILE A 252 -22.37 -0.70 -7.54
N LEU A 253 -21.51 -1.27 -8.40
CA LEU A 253 -21.88 -2.39 -9.27
C LEU A 253 -22.22 -3.65 -8.47
N LEU A 254 -21.54 -3.89 -7.35
CA LEU A 254 -21.79 -5.04 -6.47
C LEU A 254 -23.19 -4.95 -5.87
N PHE A 255 -23.52 -3.83 -5.23
CA PHE A 255 -24.83 -3.65 -4.60
C PHE A 255 -25.95 -3.60 -5.65
N LEU A 256 -25.72 -2.96 -6.80
CA LEU A 256 -26.67 -2.98 -7.92
C LEU A 256 -26.92 -4.41 -8.41
N SER A 257 -25.88 -5.24 -8.55
CA SER A 257 -26.03 -6.64 -8.99
C SER A 257 -26.89 -7.46 -8.02
N LEU A 258 -26.75 -7.24 -6.71
CA LEU A 258 -27.56 -7.91 -5.69
C LEU A 258 -29.03 -7.45 -5.74
N VAL A 259 -29.28 -6.15 -5.98
CA VAL A 259 -30.64 -5.62 -6.20
C VAL A 259 -31.27 -6.22 -7.46
N VAL A 260 -30.53 -6.28 -8.57
CA VAL A 260 -30.98 -6.92 -9.82
C VAL A 260 -31.31 -8.40 -9.59
N PHE A 261 -30.45 -9.15 -8.89
CA PHE A 261 -30.76 -10.55 -8.58
C PHE A 261 -32.01 -10.70 -7.72
N SER A 262 -32.21 -9.79 -6.76
CA SER A 262 -33.40 -9.75 -5.91
C SER A 262 -34.69 -9.44 -6.67
N LEU A 263 -34.64 -8.64 -7.74
CA LEU A 263 -35.81 -8.29 -8.53
C LEU A 263 -36.16 -9.38 -9.57
N PHE A 264 -35.14 -9.95 -10.23
CA PHE A 264 -35.34 -10.81 -11.39
C PHE A 264 -35.29 -12.31 -11.10
N PHE A 265 -34.53 -12.75 -10.10
CA PHE A 265 -34.30 -14.19 -9.84
C PHE A 265 -34.91 -14.72 -8.54
N PHE A 266 -35.44 -13.84 -7.68
CA PHE A 266 -35.94 -14.23 -6.37
C PHE A 266 -37.18 -15.16 -6.40
N ALA A 267 -37.94 -15.16 -7.50
CA ALA A 267 -39.01 -16.12 -7.75
C ALA A 267 -38.48 -17.31 -8.55
N LYS A 268 -38.75 -18.54 -8.08
CA LYS A 268 -38.31 -19.79 -8.70
C LYS A 268 -38.78 -19.90 -10.15
N GLN A 269 -37.91 -19.54 -11.09
CA GLN A 269 -38.18 -19.68 -12.51
C GLN A 269 -37.93 -21.12 -12.96
N GLY A 270 -38.75 -21.63 -13.88
CA GLY A 270 -38.55 -22.94 -14.48
C GLY A 270 -37.19 -23.07 -15.19
N ASN A 271 -36.47 -24.15 -14.95
CA ASN A 271 -35.17 -24.44 -15.57
C ASN A 271 -35.32 -24.95 -17.01
N ARG A 272 -35.88 -24.12 -17.90
CA ARG A 272 -35.92 -24.43 -19.34
C ARG A 272 -34.54 -24.14 -19.97
N PRO A 273 -33.90 -25.11 -20.64
CA PRO A 273 -32.61 -24.88 -21.29
C PRO A 273 -32.78 -23.85 -22.40
N ASN A 274 -32.07 -22.73 -22.30
CA ASN A 274 -32.03 -21.70 -23.33
C ASN A 274 -30.57 -21.39 -23.69
N LYS A 275 -30.16 -21.72 -24.91
CA LYS A 275 -28.77 -21.55 -25.38
C LYS A 275 -28.36 -20.07 -25.43
N THR A 276 -29.26 -19.17 -25.84
CA THR A 276 -28.94 -17.73 -25.93
C THR A 276 -28.71 -17.14 -24.54
N ALA A 277 -29.54 -17.52 -23.55
CA ALA A 277 -29.36 -17.09 -22.17
C ALA A 277 -28.02 -17.59 -21.56
N HIS A 278 -27.61 -18.83 -21.86
CA HIS A 278 -26.30 -19.35 -21.42
C HIS A 278 -25.14 -18.56 -22.06
N LEU A 279 -25.23 -18.29 -23.36
CA LEU A 279 -24.21 -17.52 -24.08
C LEU A 279 -24.09 -16.10 -23.51
N ILE A 280 -25.21 -15.40 -23.32
CA ILE A 280 -25.24 -14.06 -22.72
C ILE A 280 -24.64 -14.07 -21.31
N ALA A 281 -25.01 -15.04 -20.47
CA ALA A 281 -24.48 -15.16 -19.12
C ALA A 281 -22.96 -15.38 -19.11
N PHE A 282 -22.46 -16.23 -20.01
CA PHE A 282 -21.03 -16.47 -20.15
C PHE A 282 -20.29 -15.25 -20.69
N CYS A 283 -20.84 -14.54 -21.68
CA CYS A 283 -20.26 -13.29 -22.19
C CYS A 283 -20.16 -12.23 -21.09
N LEU A 284 -21.21 -12.05 -20.27
CA LEU A 284 -21.17 -11.11 -19.15
C LEU A 284 -20.13 -11.52 -18.10
N PHE A 285 -19.98 -12.81 -17.83
CA PHE A 285 -18.92 -13.31 -16.95
C PHE A 285 -17.53 -13.02 -17.52
N ALA A 286 -17.30 -13.29 -18.81
CA ALA A 286 -16.04 -13.00 -19.49
C ALA A 286 -15.74 -11.50 -19.53
N ILE A 287 -16.73 -10.66 -19.80
CA ILE A 287 -16.63 -9.18 -19.73
C ILE A 287 -16.27 -8.75 -18.32
N SER A 288 -16.88 -9.36 -17.29
CA SER A 288 -16.58 -9.03 -15.89
C SER A 288 -15.13 -9.39 -15.52
N LEU A 289 -14.62 -10.53 -15.99
CA LEU A 289 -13.21 -10.92 -15.81
C LEU A 289 -12.26 -9.99 -16.58
N PHE A 290 -12.62 -9.62 -17.81
CA PHE A 290 -11.87 -8.66 -18.61
C PHE A 290 -11.84 -7.29 -17.93
N TYR A 291 -12.96 -6.83 -17.39
CA TYR A 291 -13.05 -5.60 -16.62
C TYR A 291 -12.16 -5.66 -15.37
N LEU A 292 -12.23 -6.75 -14.60
CA LEU A 292 -11.34 -7.00 -13.46
C LEU A 292 -9.86 -6.93 -13.88
N TYR A 293 -9.47 -7.54 -15.00
CA TYR A 293 -8.10 -7.53 -15.51
C TYR A 293 -7.58 -6.12 -15.79
N ASN A 294 -8.37 -5.33 -16.53
CA ASN A 294 -7.96 -4.03 -17.02
C ASN A 294 -8.03 -2.94 -15.95
N HIS A 295 -8.87 -3.11 -14.93
CA HIS A 295 -9.02 -2.15 -13.84
C HIS A 295 -8.32 -2.55 -12.54
N SER A 296 -7.73 -3.74 -12.46
CA SER A 296 -6.78 -4.03 -11.38
C SER A 296 -5.60 -3.06 -11.44
N PHE A 297 -5.10 -2.63 -10.29
CA PHE A 297 -4.01 -1.69 -10.24
C PHE A 297 -2.72 -2.35 -10.72
N ARG A 298 -2.14 -1.82 -11.80
CA ARG A 298 -0.92 -2.34 -12.43
C ARG A 298 0.02 -1.19 -12.69
N ASP A 299 1.08 -1.16 -11.91
CA ASP A 299 2.08 -0.09 -11.94
C ASP A 299 3.44 -0.71 -11.63
N GLU A 300 4.36 -0.65 -12.59
CA GLU A 300 5.70 -1.23 -12.46
C GLU A 300 6.47 -0.57 -11.32
N ASN A 301 6.35 0.76 -11.20
CA ASN A 301 6.95 1.54 -10.13
C ASN A 301 6.47 1.06 -8.76
N PHE A 302 5.16 0.95 -8.54
CA PHE A 302 4.58 0.46 -7.29
C PHE A 302 5.10 -0.94 -6.92
N GLN A 303 5.11 -1.88 -7.86
CA GLN A 303 5.63 -3.23 -7.59
C GLN A 303 7.14 -3.23 -7.29
N THR A 304 7.89 -2.32 -7.93
CA THR A 304 9.32 -2.14 -7.71
C THR A 304 9.59 -1.56 -6.33
N GLU A 305 8.87 -0.51 -5.93
CA GLU A 305 8.94 0.09 -4.60
C GLU A 305 8.68 -0.95 -3.50
N LEU A 306 7.58 -1.73 -3.61
CA LEU A 306 7.26 -2.76 -2.62
C LEU A 306 8.36 -3.82 -2.47
N LYS A 307 8.96 -4.25 -3.59
CA LYS A 307 10.06 -5.22 -3.59
C LYS A 307 11.35 -4.62 -3.02
N MET A 308 11.64 -3.36 -3.33
CA MET A 308 12.80 -2.65 -2.79
C MET A 308 12.65 -2.48 -1.29
N THR A 309 11.50 -2.03 -0.79
CA THR A 309 11.34 -1.84 0.65
C THR A 309 11.44 -3.17 1.41
N LYS A 310 10.89 -4.26 0.88
CA LYS A 310 11.07 -5.60 1.46
C LYS A 310 12.54 -6.03 1.52
N ALA A 311 13.34 -5.67 0.51
CA ALA A 311 14.78 -5.94 0.51
C ALA A 311 15.54 -5.03 1.50
N ILE A 312 15.14 -3.76 1.65
CA ILE A 312 15.68 -2.83 2.66
C ILE A 312 15.42 -3.36 4.07
N GLU A 313 14.20 -3.81 4.36
CA GLU A 313 13.83 -4.38 5.66
C GLU A 313 14.59 -5.67 6.00
N ALA A 314 15.03 -6.40 4.97
CA ALA A 314 15.89 -7.57 5.11
C ALA A 314 17.40 -7.24 5.18
N GLY A 315 17.79 -5.97 4.98
CA GLY A 315 19.19 -5.54 4.89
C GLY A 315 19.91 -6.00 3.61
N ASP A 316 19.18 -6.43 2.58
CA ASP A 316 19.74 -6.96 1.32
C ASP A 316 19.91 -5.84 0.29
N TRP A 317 20.95 -5.03 0.48
CA TRP A 317 21.24 -3.84 -0.34
C TRP A 317 21.58 -4.17 -1.80
N GLU A 318 22.25 -5.30 -2.07
CA GLU A 318 22.54 -5.74 -3.44
C GLU A 318 21.26 -6.06 -4.20
N LYS A 319 20.29 -6.68 -3.51
CA LYS A 319 18.98 -6.95 -4.10
C LYS A 319 18.22 -5.66 -4.41
N VAL A 320 18.27 -4.65 -3.54
CA VAL A 320 17.68 -3.31 -3.81
C VAL A 320 18.22 -2.75 -5.13
N ILE A 321 19.54 -2.75 -5.34
CA ILE A 321 20.18 -2.31 -6.59
C ILE A 321 19.72 -3.17 -7.77
N SER A 322 19.66 -4.50 -7.59
CA SER A 322 19.28 -5.43 -8.66
C SER A 322 17.82 -5.24 -9.12
N ILE A 323 16.94 -4.85 -8.19
CA ILE A 323 15.53 -4.57 -8.47
C ILE A 323 15.42 -3.24 -9.21
N GLY A 324 16.06 -2.17 -8.70
CA GLY A 324 16.02 -0.85 -9.33
C GLY A 324 16.56 -0.85 -10.76
N LYS A 325 17.60 -1.65 -11.07
CA LYS A 325 18.15 -1.79 -12.43
C LYS A 325 17.21 -2.41 -13.45
N LYS A 326 16.21 -3.18 -13.02
CA LYS A 326 15.30 -3.89 -13.92
C LYS A 326 14.17 -3.03 -14.44
N ILE A 327 14.06 -1.79 -13.96
CA ILE A 327 13.00 -0.89 -14.39
C ILE A 327 13.20 -0.49 -15.84
N GLU A 328 12.17 -0.68 -16.67
CA GLU A 328 12.23 -0.30 -18.08
C GLU A 328 11.86 1.17 -18.29
N GLY A 329 10.92 1.69 -17.50
CA GLY A 329 10.44 3.07 -17.55
C GLY A 329 11.23 4.08 -16.71
N ASN A 330 10.70 5.30 -16.61
CA ASN A 330 11.23 6.28 -15.66
C ASN A 330 10.83 5.88 -14.22
N PRO A 331 11.79 5.79 -13.28
CA PRO A 331 11.51 5.44 -11.89
C PRO A 331 10.73 6.53 -11.17
N THR A 332 10.02 6.16 -10.11
CA THR A 332 9.55 7.14 -9.12
C THR A 332 10.72 7.70 -8.32
N ARG A 333 10.49 8.80 -7.59
CA ARG A 333 11.53 9.39 -6.75
C ARG A 333 11.97 8.44 -5.63
N LEU A 334 11.04 7.67 -5.06
CA LEU A 334 11.34 6.69 -4.01
C LEU A 334 12.35 5.64 -4.47
N ILE A 335 12.16 5.08 -5.67
CA ILE A 335 13.08 4.08 -6.25
C ILE A 335 14.51 4.65 -6.37
N ILE A 336 14.65 5.91 -6.79
CA ILE A 336 15.95 6.58 -6.87
C ILE A 336 16.57 6.72 -5.48
N MET A 337 15.80 7.16 -4.50
CA MET A 337 16.29 7.33 -3.13
C MET A 337 16.70 6.01 -2.48
N ASP A 338 15.91 4.96 -2.67
CA ASP A 338 16.20 3.61 -2.16
C ASP A 338 17.43 3.00 -2.85
N TYR A 339 17.58 3.22 -4.16
CA TYR A 339 18.78 2.80 -4.91
C TYR A 339 20.04 3.52 -4.41
N ASN A 340 19.95 4.83 -4.19
CA ASN A 340 21.05 5.64 -3.67
C ASN A 340 21.40 5.26 -2.23
N LEU A 341 20.40 4.98 -1.39
CA LEU A 341 20.60 4.44 -0.05
C LEU A 341 21.36 3.11 -0.11
N ALA A 342 20.95 2.19 -0.98
CA ALA A 342 21.63 0.90 -1.12
C ALA A 342 23.08 1.04 -1.61
N LEU A 343 23.34 1.96 -2.54
CA LEU A 343 24.70 2.29 -2.95
C LEU A 343 25.54 2.84 -1.80
N ASN A 344 24.97 3.72 -0.97
CA ASN A 344 25.64 4.27 0.20
C ASN A 344 25.97 3.15 1.21
N LYS A 345 24.99 2.30 1.53
CA LYS A 345 25.16 1.16 2.46
C LYS A 345 26.19 0.13 2.00
N LEU A 346 26.46 0.05 0.69
CA LEU A 346 27.48 -0.82 0.12
C LEU A 346 28.83 -0.13 -0.12
N GLY A 347 28.97 1.15 0.22
CA GLY A 347 30.19 1.92 -0.09
C GLY A 347 30.44 2.11 -1.59
N LYS A 348 29.40 2.02 -2.42
CA LYS A 348 29.47 2.10 -3.89
C LYS A 348 28.95 3.43 -4.44
N ALA A 349 28.41 4.31 -3.59
CA ALA A 349 27.79 5.56 -4.02
C ALA A 349 28.80 6.50 -4.71
N GLY A 350 30.02 6.65 -4.19
CA GLY A 350 31.04 7.48 -4.82
C GLY A 350 31.39 7.09 -6.27
N ASP A 351 31.17 5.83 -6.66
CA ASP A 351 31.46 5.34 -8.01
C ASP A 351 30.20 5.22 -8.90
N ARG A 352 28.99 5.20 -8.32
CA ARG A 352 27.79 4.75 -9.05
C ARG A 352 26.52 5.57 -8.81
N LEU A 353 26.56 6.64 -8.02
CA LEU A 353 25.40 7.48 -7.69
C LEU A 353 24.64 8.00 -8.92
N PHE A 354 25.34 8.27 -10.02
CA PHE A 354 24.74 8.79 -11.26
C PHE A 354 24.57 7.72 -12.35
N SER A 355 24.69 6.44 -11.98
CA SER A 355 24.54 5.31 -12.92
C SER A 355 23.08 5.00 -13.30
N MET A 356 22.10 5.46 -12.50
CA MET A 356 20.68 5.26 -12.76
C MET A 356 20.04 6.53 -13.35
N ASN A 357 19.00 6.35 -14.17
CA ASN A 357 18.22 7.45 -14.69
C ASN A 357 17.60 8.26 -13.53
N ASN A 358 18.09 9.49 -13.34
CA ASN A 358 17.63 10.39 -12.29
C ASN A 358 16.33 11.15 -12.64
N ASN A 359 15.80 10.98 -13.86
CA ASN A 359 14.50 11.55 -14.20
C ASN A 359 13.40 10.77 -13.49
N SER A 360 12.70 11.42 -12.56
CA SER A 360 11.60 10.81 -11.82
C SER A 360 10.22 11.16 -12.38
N VAL A 361 9.30 10.22 -12.24
CA VAL A 361 7.86 10.41 -12.38
C VAL A 361 7.18 10.41 -11.00
N LEU A 362 5.99 11.01 -10.93
CA LEU A 362 5.16 10.96 -9.72
C LEU A 362 4.58 9.57 -9.52
N GLN A 363 4.33 9.19 -8.27
CA GLN A 363 3.59 7.98 -7.93
C GLN A 363 2.18 8.06 -8.52
N ASN A 364 1.69 6.95 -9.08
CA ASN A 364 0.40 6.87 -9.73
C ASN A 364 -0.74 6.80 -8.69
N SER A 365 -0.95 7.90 -7.98
CA SER A 365 -2.01 8.09 -7.00
C SER A 365 -2.83 9.32 -7.33
N LYS A 366 -4.16 9.20 -7.24
CA LYS A 366 -5.08 10.34 -7.40
C LYS A 366 -5.36 11.06 -6.09
N ARG A 367 -4.79 10.58 -4.97
CA ARG A 367 -5.02 11.17 -3.66
C ARG A 367 -4.09 12.39 -3.49
N PRO A 368 -4.64 13.62 -3.33
CA PRO A 368 -3.86 14.85 -3.39
C PRO A 368 -2.83 15.00 -2.26
N ASN A 369 -3.00 14.29 -1.14
CA ASN A 369 -2.12 14.34 0.03
C ASN A 369 -1.27 13.09 0.21
N LEU A 370 -1.31 12.12 -0.73
CA LEU A 370 -0.37 11.02 -0.66
C LEU A 370 0.99 11.53 -1.12
N VAL A 371 1.86 11.77 -0.15
CA VAL A 371 3.21 12.26 -0.39
C VAL A 371 4.19 11.10 -0.28
N LEU A 372 5.38 11.30 -0.85
CA LEU A 372 6.54 10.40 -0.71
C LEU A 372 6.79 9.99 0.76
N MET A 373 6.41 10.87 1.69
CA MET A 373 6.52 10.63 3.11
C MET A 373 5.75 9.38 3.58
N ASN A 374 4.54 9.13 3.04
CA ASN A 374 3.73 7.99 3.46
C ASN A 374 4.28 6.64 2.99
N THR A 375 5.09 6.63 1.95
CA THR A 375 5.59 5.42 1.30
C THR A 375 7.04 5.11 1.67
N GLY A 376 7.89 6.12 1.84
CA GLY A 376 9.33 5.94 2.03
C GLY A 376 9.93 6.48 3.34
N ALA A 377 9.25 7.39 4.05
CA ALA A 377 9.90 8.15 5.13
C ALA A 377 10.50 7.30 6.23
N LYS A 378 9.75 6.30 6.71
CA LYS A 378 10.10 5.52 7.90
C LYS A 378 11.42 4.80 7.69
N SER A 379 11.54 4.08 6.57
CA SER A 379 12.71 3.31 6.21
C SER A 379 13.88 4.23 5.89
N LEU A 380 13.70 5.25 5.05
CA LEU A 380 14.74 6.19 4.67
C LEU A 380 15.30 6.94 5.88
N TYR A 381 14.44 7.54 6.72
CA TYR A 381 14.91 8.25 7.92
C TYR A 381 15.65 7.34 8.88
N PHE A 382 15.13 6.13 9.12
CA PHE A 382 15.80 5.19 10.00
C PHE A 382 17.19 4.81 9.46
N GLN A 383 17.27 4.48 8.17
CA GLN A 383 18.51 4.00 7.55
C GLN A 383 19.56 5.11 7.38
N TYR A 384 19.16 6.36 7.22
CA TYR A 384 20.06 7.52 7.26
C TYR A 384 20.40 7.98 8.70
N GLY A 385 19.90 7.31 9.74
CA GLY A 385 20.18 7.68 11.13
C GLY A 385 19.37 8.87 11.67
N LYS A 386 18.35 9.34 10.93
CA LYS A 386 17.37 10.31 11.42
C LYS A 386 16.24 9.60 12.20
N THR A 387 16.62 8.83 13.23
CA THR A 387 15.71 7.96 14.00
C THR A 387 14.53 8.71 14.63
N ASN A 388 14.75 9.95 15.08
CA ASN A 388 13.70 10.81 15.64
C ASN A 388 12.63 11.17 14.61
N PHE A 389 13.01 11.43 13.35
CA PHE A 389 12.05 11.67 12.27
C PHE A 389 11.31 10.41 11.89
N CYS A 390 12.00 9.26 11.83
CA CYS A 390 11.35 7.96 11.64
C CYS A 390 10.28 7.73 12.73
N TYR A 391 10.63 7.94 14.00
CA TYR A 391 9.70 7.83 15.12
C TYR A 391 8.51 8.79 15.00
N ARG A 392 8.78 10.06 14.69
CA ARG A 392 7.75 11.10 14.53
C ARG A 392 6.74 10.72 13.45
N TRP A 393 7.21 10.32 12.26
CA TRP A 393 6.34 9.89 11.17
C TRP A 393 5.54 8.64 11.50
N CYS A 394 6.14 7.66 12.20
CA CYS A 394 5.38 6.52 12.70
C CYS A 394 4.28 6.96 13.67
N MET A 395 4.52 7.95 14.51
CA MET A 395 3.56 8.44 15.50
C MET A 395 2.43 9.25 14.84
N GLU A 396 2.75 10.17 13.93
CA GLU A 396 1.76 10.96 13.19
C GLU A 396 0.82 10.07 12.39
N GLU A 397 1.37 9.11 11.62
CA GLU A 397 0.55 8.19 10.86
C GLU A 397 -0.25 7.23 11.74
N LYS A 398 0.30 6.79 12.87
CA LYS A 398 -0.44 5.97 13.83
C LYS A 398 -1.66 6.73 14.37
N VAL A 399 -1.55 8.04 14.60
CA VAL A 399 -2.66 8.89 15.04
C VAL A 399 -3.68 9.08 13.92
N GLU A 400 -3.22 9.29 12.68
CA GLU A 400 -4.06 9.62 11.53
C GLU A 400 -4.77 8.41 10.88
N TYR A 401 -4.07 7.29 10.73
CA TYR A 401 -4.52 6.08 10.03
C TYR A 401 -4.73 4.87 10.95
N GLY A 402 -4.26 4.95 12.18
CA GLY A 402 -4.27 3.85 13.14
C GLY A 402 -2.94 3.10 13.18
N MET A 403 -2.79 2.30 14.24
CA MET A 403 -1.56 1.56 14.51
C MET A 403 -1.42 0.34 13.59
N ASN A 404 -0.23 0.15 13.04
CA ASN A 404 0.13 -1.04 12.26
C ASN A 404 1.46 -1.67 12.70
N VAL A 405 1.76 -2.86 12.17
CA VAL A 405 2.97 -3.61 12.51
C VAL A 405 4.24 -2.87 12.09
N GLU A 406 4.29 -2.32 10.88
CA GLU A 406 5.46 -1.61 10.34
C GLU A 406 5.88 -0.45 11.28
N GLN A 407 4.93 0.41 11.63
CA GLN A 407 5.16 1.54 12.53
C GLN A 407 5.67 1.08 13.90
N LEU A 408 5.09 0.01 14.46
CA LEU A 408 5.54 -0.52 15.74
C LEU A 408 6.98 -1.06 15.65
N LYS A 409 7.35 -1.74 14.56
CA LYS A 409 8.72 -2.21 14.35
C LYS A 409 9.69 -1.04 14.33
N TYR A 410 9.42 0.00 13.55
CA TYR A 410 10.27 1.18 13.49
C TYR A 410 10.30 1.97 14.81
N MET A 411 9.18 2.08 15.52
CA MET A 411 9.18 2.68 16.87
C MET A 411 10.06 1.92 17.85
N VAL A 412 10.03 0.58 17.83
CA VAL A 412 10.96 -0.24 18.65
C VAL A 412 12.40 0.02 18.24
N LYS A 413 12.71 -0.05 16.94
CA LYS A 413 14.07 0.16 16.44
C LYS A 413 14.61 1.55 16.80
N SER A 414 13.86 2.61 16.52
CA SER A 414 14.27 3.99 16.82
C SER A 414 14.48 4.21 18.32
N SER A 415 13.56 3.73 19.16
CA SER A 415 13.72 3.84 20.62
C SER A 415 14.93 3.06 21.14
N LEU A 416 15.25 1.88 20.60
CA LEU A 416 16.45 1.14 20.97
C LEU A 416 17.73 1.89 20.63
N VAL A 417 17.81 2.43 19.42
CA VAL A 417 18.98 3.21 18.97
C VAL A 417 19.17 4.46 19.82
N ASN A 418 18.08 5.09 20.25
CA ASN A 418 18.09 6.26 21.13
C ASN A 418 18.34 5.92 22.61
N GLY A 419 18.46 4.64 22.99
CA GLY A 419 18.62 4.22 24.38
C GLY A 419 17.35 4.33 25.24
N GLU A 420 16.18 4.45 24.61
CA GLU A 420 14.87 4.60 25.25
C GLU A 420 14.20 3.24 25.50
N TYR A 421 14.84 2.37 26.28
CA TYR A 421 14.44 0.96 26.43
C TYR A 421 13.02 0.76 26.97
N ALA A 422 12.55 1.62 27.89
CA ALA A 422 11.19 1.57 28.39
C ALA A 422 10.15 1.85 27.30
N LEU A 423 10.47 2.75 26.36
CA LEU A 423 9.63 3.08 25.23
C LEU A 423 9.65 1.96 24.18
N ALA A 424 10.82 1.40 23.90
CA ALA A 424 10.94 0.20 23.09
C ALA A 424 10.09 -0.96 23.66
N GLN A 425 10.15 -1.18 24.97
CA GLN A 425 9.36 -2.20 25.66
C GLN A 425 7.85 -1.99 25.53
N LYS A 426 7.39 -0.74 25.59
CA LYS A 426 5.97 -0.41 25.43
C LYS A 426 5.42 -0.88 24.07
N TYR A 427 6.17 -0.65 22.99
CA TYR A 427 5.77 -1.03 21.64
C TYR A 427 5.99 -2.52 21.37
N ASN A 428 7.13 -3.07 21.81
CA ASN A 428 7.46 -4.48 21.60
C ASN A 428 6.46 -5.41 22.29
N LYS A 429 5.92 -5.03 23.45
CA LYS A 429 4.84 -5.74 24.15
C LYS A 429 3.57 -5.93 23.32
N LEU A 430 3.29 -5.06 22.35
CA LEU A 430 2.17 -5.24 21.44
C LEU A 430 2.50 -6.28 20.37
N LEU A 431 3.70 -6.20 19.78
CA LEU A 431 4.17 -7.15 18.78
C LEU A 431 4.33 -8.58 19.34
N LEU A 432 4.72 -8.73 20.61
CA LEU A 432 4.76 -10.04 21.30
C LEU A 432 3.41 -10.76 21.37
N LYS A 433 2.29 -10.04 21.21
CA LYS A 433 0.92 -10.61 21.20
C LYS A 433 0.44 -10.99 19.81
N THR A 434 1.16 -10.60 18.76
CA THR A 434 0.81 -10.94 17.38
C THR A 434 1.10 -12.42 17.10
N PHE A 435 0.51 -12.97 16.05
CA PHE A 435 0.75 -14.37 15.66
C PHE A 435 2.06 -14.50 14.87
N PHE A 436 2.20 -13.74 13.78
CA PHE A 436 3.30 -13.89 12.83
C PHE A 436 4.53 -13.03 13.13
N HIS A 437 4.38 -11.89 13.82
CA HIS A 437 5.51 -11.00 14.16
C HIS A 437 6.08 -11.23 15.56
N LYS A 438 5.62 -12.27 16.27
CA LYS A 438 6.08 -12.61 17.62
C LYS A 438 7.56 -12.98 17.68
N SER A 439 8.06 -13.72 16.70
CA SER A 439 9.47 -14.12 16.61
C SER A 439 10.38 -12.90 16.43
N TRP A 440 9.97 -11.98 15.56
CA TRP A 440 10.62 -10.67 15.42
C TRP A 440 10.65 -9.95 16.77
N ALA A 441 9.51 -9.85 17.46
CA ALA A 441 9.42 -9.18 18.75
C ALA A 441 10.28 -9.84 19.85
N MET A 442 10.43 -11.17 19.82
CA MET A 442 11.31 -11.90 20.75
C MET A 442 12.79 -11.59 20.51
N LYS A 443 13.24 -11.47 19.25
CA LYS A 443 14.60 -11.02 18.93
C LYS A 443 14.86 -9.66 19.55
N TYR A 444 13.97 -8.69 19.31
CA TYR A 444 14.14 -7.33 19.84
C TYR A 444 13.91 -7.25 21.37
N GLN A 445 13.19 -8.20 21.97
CA GLN A 445 13.09 -8.30 23.44
C GLN A 445 14.47 -8.61 24.07
N GLN A 446 15.29 -9.44 23.44
CA GLN A 446 16.64 -9.73 23.93
C GLN A 446 17.51 -8.46 23.97
N TYR A 447 17.37 -7.58 22.98
CA TYR A 447 18.04 -6.28 22.94
C TYR A 447 17.54 -5.33 24.03
N ILE A 448 16.24 -5.38 24.35
CA ILE A 448 15.65 -4.58 25.44
C ILE A 448 16.09 -5.10 26.82
N ASP A 449 16.25 -6.41 26.97
CA ASP A 449 16.63 -7.01 28.26
C ASP A 449 18.15 -6.96 28.48
N ASN A 450 18.96 -6.98 27.41
CA ASN A 450 20.41 -6.94 27.43
C ASN A 450 20.96 -5.94 26.38
N HIS A 451 20.97 -4.66 26.74
CA HIS A 451 21.30 -3.55 25.83
C HIS A 451 22.66 -3.66 25.11
N PRO A 452 23.75 -4.18 25.73
CA PRO A 452 25.02 -4.37 25.03
C PRO A 452 24.92 -5.14 23.71
N LEU A 453 23.98 -6.08 23.56
CA LEU A 453 23.78 -6.87 22.34
C LEU A 453 23.40 -6.01 21.12
N ILE A 454 22.86 -4.81 21.33
CA ILE A 454 22.51 -3.87 20.25
C ILE A 454 23.76 -3.49 19.46
N ALA A 455 24.91 -3.37 20.12
CA ALA A 455 26.17 -3.01 19.48
C ALA A 455 26.72 -4.12 18.57
N GLU A 456 26.20 -5.35 18.66
CA GLU A 456 26.60 -6.49 17.83
C GLU A 456 25.71 -6.67 16.58
N ASP A 457 24.53 -6.04 16.53
CA ASP A 457 23.63 -6.13 15.39
C ASP A 457 24.10 -5.21 14.24
N ALA A 458 24.25 -5.80 13.05
CA ALA A 458 24.77 -5.11 11.87
C ALA A 458 23.93 -3.90 11.43
N GLU A 459 22.60 -3.93 11.61
CA GLU A 459 21.74 -2.80 11.25
C GLU A 459 22.04 -1.58 12.14
N PHE A 460 22.17 -1.80 13.46
CA PHE A 460 22.45 -0.73 14.41
C PHE A 460 23.89 -0.22 14.30
N GLN A 461 24.87 -1.09 14.05
CA GLN A 461 26.25 -0.68 13.77
C GLN A 461 26.33 0.25 12.55
N ALA A 462 25.58 -0.04 11.48
CA ALA A 462 25.57 0.76 10.27
C ALA A 462 24.83 2.12 10.41
N ILE A 463 24.00 2.28 11.45
CA ILE A 463 23.22 3.50 11.69
C ILE A 463 23.94 4.45 12.64
N LYS A 464 24.59 3.92 13.68
CA LYS A 464 25.19 4.71 14.77
C LYS A 464 26.16 5.81 14.29
N PRO A 465 27.07 5.60 13.30
CA PRO A 465 27.94 6.66 12.80
C PRO A 465 27.18 7.82 12.14
N LEU A 466 26.03 7.54 11.52
CA LEU A 466 25.21 8.54 10.83
C LEU A 466 24.44 9.45 11.80
N MET A 467 24.45 9.13 13.09
CA MET A 467 23.82 9.89 14.16
C MET A 467 24.77 10.88 14.84
N ALA A 468 26.03 10.97 14.42
CA ALA A 468 27.03 11.87 15.00
C ALA A 468 26.82 13.33 14.55
N TYR A 469 25.61 13.84 14.73
CA TYR A 469 25.21 15.21 14.45
C TYR A 469 24.66 15.90 15.70
N GLU A 470 24.65 17.23 15.69
CA GLU A 470 24.12 18.01 16.81
C GLU A 470 22.61 17.80 16.96
N ASP A 471 22.17 17.67 18.21
CA ASP A 471 20.75 17.59 18.53
C ASP A 471 20.10 18.96 18.30
N LEU A 472 19.21 19.04 17.30
CA LEU A 472 18.58 20.27 16.83
C LEU A 472 17.07 20.06 16.69
N LEU A 473 16.30 21.03 17.18
CA LEU A 473 14.86 21.11 16.92
C LEU A 473 14.64 21.65 15.50
N ASP A 474 14.21 20.78 14.59
CA ASP A 474 13.98 21.13 13.18
C ASP A 474 12.73 20.41 12.60
N GLY A 475 12.30 20.84 11.42
CA GLY A 475 11.18 20.29 10.67
C GLY A 475 11.56 19.97 9.23
N ASP A 476 11.06 18.85 8.70
CA ASP A 476 11.27 18.44 7.31
C ASP A 476 10.28 19.09 6.34
N GLY A 477 9.26 19.79 6.83
CA GLY A 477 8.26 20.47 5.99
C GLY A 477 7.51 19.55 5.03
N ASN A 478 7.45 18.25 5.30
CA ASN A 478 6.98 17.20 4.39
C ASN A 478 7.84 16.99 3.12
N LEU A 479 9.05 17.56 3.08
CA LEU A 479 10.00 17.46 1.97
C LEU A 479 11.11 16.46 2.31
N LEU A 480 10.77 15.16 2.28
CA LEU A 480 11.64 14.06 2.73
C LEU A 480 13.06 14.16 2.18
N GLU A 481 13.20 14.26 0.86
CA GLU A 481 14.50 14.27 0.22
C GLU A 481 15.26 15.57 0.45
N ALA A 482 14.60 16.72 0.29
CA ALA A 482 15.23 18.02 0.53
C ALA A 482 15.80 18.07 1.94
N TYR A 483 15.03 17.61 2.93
CA TYR A 483 15.47 17.57 4.32
C TYR A 483 16.70 16.67 4.49
N ILE A 484 16.66 15.42 4.02
CA ILE A 484 17.80 14.50 4.13
C ILE A 484 19.05 15.12 3.51
N LEU A 485 18.97 15.56 2.25
CA LEU A 485 20.09 16.13 1.53
C LEU A 485 20.67 17.35 2.24
N ASN A 486 19.81 18.32 2.61
CA ASN A 486 20.27 19.53 3.27
C ASN A 486 20.86 19.22 4.64
N SER A 487 20.24 18.34 5.44
CA SER A 487 20.72 18.01 6.78
C SER A 487 22.15 17.48 6.77
N PHE A 488 22.52 16.63 5.81
CA PHE A 488 23.87 16.07 5.72
C PHE A 488 24.85 16.97 4.97
N ALA A 489 24.38 17.82 4.05
CA ALA A 489 25.24 18.71 3.28
C ALA A 489 26.07 19.68 4.15
N TYR A 490 25.57 20.06 5.33
CA TYR A 490 26.26 20.95 6.26
C TYR A 490 27.32 20.26 7.14
N MET A 491 27.34 18.93 7.22
CA MET A 491 28.27 18.19 8.08
C MET A 491 29.71 18.34 7.60
N LYS A 492 30.59 18.96 8.39
CA LYS A 492 32.01 19.22 8.01
C LYS A 492 32.99 18.14 8.50
N GLY A 493 32.57 17.28 9.42
CA GLY A 493 33.38 16.25 10.05
C GLY A 493 32.51 15.20 10.73
N GLY A 494 33.12 14.38 11.58
CA GLY A 494 32.47 13.23 12.23
C GLY A 494 33.05 11.91 11.71
N PRO A 495 32.34 10.78 11.93
CA PRO A 495 32.73 9.49 11.41
C PRO A 495 32.89 9.48 9.89
N PRO A 496 33.77 8.62 9.33
CA PRO A 496 34.01 8.54 7.88
C PRO A 496 32.72 8.40 7.05
N GLU A 497 31.76 7.60 7.52
CA GLU A 497 30.49 7.34 6.87
C GLU A 497 29.65 8.61 6.73
N LEU A 498 29.65 9.47 7.76
CA LEU A 498 28.92 10.72 7.77
C LEU A 498 29.57 11.76 6.85
N VAL A 499 30.90 11.82 6.83
CA VAL A 499 31.67 12.68 5.92
C VAL A 499 31.41 12.28 4.47
N GLU A 500 31.44 10.98 4.18
CA GLU A 500 31.17 10.48 2.83
C GLU A 500 29.73 10.76 2.40
N LEU A 501 28.75 10.52 3.29
CA LEU A 501 27.35 10.87 3.02
C LEU A 501 27.20 12.37 2.76
N SER A 502 27.87 13.23 3.53
CA SER A 502 27.87 14.68 3.30
C SER A 502 28.44 15.04 1.93
N LEU A 503 29.53 14.40 1.51
CA LEU A 503 30.12 14.58 0.19
C LEU A 503 29.12 14.21 -0.91
N GLN A 504 28.46 13.05 -0.79
CA GLN A 504 27.43 12.58 -1.73
C GLN A 504 26.24 13.54 -1.81
N CYS A 505 25.72 14.02 -0.67
CA CYS A 505 24.63 15.00 -0.65
C CYS A 505 25.00 16.32 -1.33
N ASN A 506 26.24 16.78 -1.16
CA ASN A 506 26.72 18.01 -1.83
C ASN A 506 26.87 17.83 -3.34
N LEU A 507 27.18 16.63 -3.84
CA LEU A 507 27.13 16.33 -5.28
C LEU A 507 25.70 16.42 -5.83
N ILE A 508 24.75 15.80 -5.15
CA ILE A 508 23.33 15.84 -5.54
C ILE A 508 22.82 17.29 -5.53
N LEU A 509 23.14 18.06 -4.49
CA LEU A 509 22.77 19.48 -4.38
C LEU A 509 23.61 20.42 -5.27
N LYS A 510 24.63 19.89 -5.95
CA LYS A 510 25.56 20.65 -6.81
C LYS A 510 26.26 21.80 -6.07
N ASN A 511 26.52 21.63 -4.76
CA ASN A 511 27.07 22.69 -3.92
C ASN A 511 28.61 22.65 -3.91
N ILE A 512 29.21 23.55 -4.69
CA ILE A 512 30.67 23.64 -4.88
C ILE A 512 31.39 24.04 -3.58
N GLU A 513 30.90 25.07 -2.91
CA GLU A 513 31.54 25.62 -1.69
C GLU A 513 31.64 24.55 -0.59
N ARG A 514 30.57 23.76 -0.42
CA ARG A 514 30.52 22.71 0.60
C ARG A 514 31.26 21.46 0.19
N PHE A 515 31.39 21.18 -1.12
CA PHE A 515 32.11 20.02 -1.62
C PHE A 515 33.60 20.01 -1.21
N TRP A 516 34.32 21.11 -1.44
CA TRP A 516 35.79 21.14 -1.31
C TRP A 516 36.31 20.71 0.07
N PRO A 517 35.80 21.21 1.21
CA PRO A 517 36.27 20.77 2.52
C PRO A 517 36.14 19.26 2.75
N ARG A 518 35.05 18.63 2.29
CA ARG A 518 34.83 17.18 2.44
C ARG A 518 35.68 16.39 1.46
N PHE A 519 35.83 16.88 0.23
CA PHE A 519 36.71 16.27 -0.76
C PHE A 519 38.16 16.23 -0.26
N PHE A 520 38.68 17.33 0.30
CA PHE A 520 40.03 17.36 0.84
C PHE A 520 40.20 16.41 2.03
N LEU A 521 39.21 16.33 2.91
CA LEU A 521 39.23 15.38 4.01
C LEU A 521 39.26 13.94 3.48
N TYR A 522 38.36 13.60 2.55
CA TYR A 522 38.27 12.27 1.95
C TYR A 522 39.58 11.88 1.23
N ALA A 523 40.11 12.76 0.38
CA ALA A 523 41.33 12.52 -0.38
C ALA A 523 42.60 12.39 0.48
N ARG A 524 42.57 12.91 1.72
CA ARG A 524 43.68 12.74 2.69
C ARG A 524 43.56 11.46 3.50
N THR A 525 42.35 10.91 3.66
CA THR A 525 42.08 9.75 4.51
C THR A 525 41.88 8.45 3.75
N HIS A 526 41.81 8.50 2.42
CA HIS A 526 41.59 7.32 1.56
C HIS A 526 42.65 7.24 0.46
N ASP A 527 43.08 6.02 0.15
CA ASP A 527 44.09 5.75 -0.89
C ASP A 527 43.55 5.96 -2.30
N ARG A 528 42.23 5.76 -2.49
CA ARG A 528 41.55 5.88 -3.78
C ARG A 528 40.43 6.92 -3.68
N ILE A 529 40.36 7.80 -4.67
CA ILE A 529 39.24 8.73 -4.87
C ILE A 529 38.22 8.07 -5.82
N PRO A 530 36.95 7.88 -5.41
CA PRO A 530 35.88 7.35 -6.27
C PRO A 530 35.61 8.18 -7.52
N VAL A 531 35.06 7.55 -8.55
CA VAL A 531 34.85 8.12 -9.90
C VAL A 531 34.12 9.47 -9.84
N HIS A 532 32.95 9.53 -9.20
CA HIS A 532 32.14 10.75 -9.21
C HIS A 532 32.78 11.88 -8.37
N TYR A 533 33.65 11.56 -7.41
CA TYR A 533 34.36 12.57 -6.62
C TYR A 533 35.47 13.20 -7.47
N GLN A 534 36.16 12.39 -8.28
CA GLN A 534 37.12 12.89 -9.27
C GLN A 534 36.44 13.73 -10.36
N GLU A 535 35.33 13.25 -10.90
CA GLU A 535 34.52 13.97 -11.88
C GLU A 535 34.10 15.35 -11.35
N ALA A 536 33.61 15.41 -10.11
CA ALA A 536 33.22 16.66 -9.47
C ALA A 536 34.40 17.60 -9.24
N ALA A 537 35.53 17.09 -8.76
CA ALA A 537 36.74 17.90 -8.56
C ALA A 537 37.24 18.52 -9.86
N LEU A 538 37.28 17.76 -10.95
CA LEU A 538 37.67 18.26 -12.29
C LEU A 538 36.74 19.37 -12.77
N LEU A 539 35.42 19.15 -12.68
CA LEU A 539 34.42 20.12 -13.10
C LEU A 539 34.49 21.40 -12.27
N TYR A 540 34.54 21.28 -10.94
CA TYR A 540 34.54 22.44 -10.05
C TYR A 540 35.85 23.23 -10.13
N SER A 541 36.99 22.55 -10.30
CA SER A 541 38.27 23.21 -10.56
C SER A 541 38.23 24.02 -11.85
N TYR A 542 37.66 23.46 -12.93
CA TYR A 542 37.50 24.15 -14.20
C TYR A 542 36.58 25.38 -14.12
N LEU A 543 35.47 25.27 -13.37
CA LEU A 543 34.51 26.36 -13.21
C LEU A 543 35.03 27.50 -12.33
N GLU A 544 35.62 27.19 -11.17
CA GLU A 544 36.03 28.22 -10.20
C GLU A 544 37.45 28.73 -10.40
N LYS A 545 38.35 27.92 -10.97
CA LYS A 545 39.79 28.20 -11.10
C LYS A 545 40.50 28.53 -9.76
N LYS A 546 39.95 28.05 -8.63
CA LYS A 546 40.48 28.29 -7.27
C LYS A 546 41.34 27.15 -6.73
N VAL A 547 41.07 25.91 -7.14
CA VAL A 547 41.74 24.70 -6.62
C VAL A 547 42.46 24.00 -7.77
N ASP A 548 43.77 23.77 -7.61
CA ASP A 548 44.54 22.97 -8.57
C ASP A 548 44.43 21.48 -8.23
N VAL A 549 43.64 20.77 -9.04
CA VAL A 549 43.36 19.34 -8.85
C VAL A 549 44.50 18.42 -9.30
N ARG A 550 45.53 18.95 -9.96
CA ARG A 550 46.73 18.18 -10.36
C ARG A 550 47.54 17.69 -9.16
N ASN A 551 47.30 18.28 -7.99
CA ASN A 551 47.90 17.86 -6.72
C ASN A 551 47.27 16.57 -6.15
N PHE A 552 46.20 16.05 -6.75
CA PHE A 552 45.56 14.80 -6.35
C PHE A 552 45.84 13.69 -7.36
N ALA A 553 45.90 12.45 -6.88
CA ALA A 553 46.07 11.27 -7.72
C ALA A 553 44.76 10.93 -8.46
N LEU A 554 44.51 11.63 -9.57
CA LEU A 554 43.35 11.39 -10.44
C LEU A 554 43.65 10.35 -11.51
N ASP A 555 42.63 9.57 -11.87
CA ASP A 555 42.69 8.59 -12.95
C ASP A 555 42.78 9.29 -14.31
N LYS A 556 43.80 8.93 -15.10
CA LYS A 556 44.03 9.48 -16.44
C LYS A 556 42.81 9.31 -17.36
N GLY A 557 42.13 8.16 -17.29
CA GLY A 557 40.94 7.90 -18.11
C GLY A 557 39.78 8.86 -17.80
N ILE A 558 39.63 9.26 -16.54
CA ILE A 558 38.61 10.24 -16.13
C ILE A 558 39.01 11.65 -16.60
N VAL A 559 40.28 12.01 -16.47
CA VAL A 559 40.81 13.29 -16.98
C VAL A 559 40.62 13.40 -18.50
N ASP A 560 40.90 12.32 -19.23
CA ASP A 560 40.72 12.29 -20.69
C ASP A 560 39.24 12.38 -21.08
N ARG A 561 38.33 11.66 -20.39
CA ARG A 561 36.87 11.81 -20.57
C ARG A 561 36.42 13.25 -20.29
N PHE A 562 36.98 13.93 -19.29
CA PHE A 562 36.64 15.32 -18.99
C PHE A 562 37.07 16.27 -20.11
N ASN A 563 38.27 16.09 -20.64
CA ASN A 563 38.75 16.89 -21.78
C ASN A 563 37.85 16.70 -23.02
N GLN A 564 37.35 15.48 -23.24
CA GLN A 564 36.37 15.19 -24.30
C GLN A 564 35.05 15.94 -24.06
N LEU A 565 34.55 15.97 -22.82
CA LEU A 565 33.36 16.75 -22.47
C LEU A 565 33.55 18.24 -22.76
N VAL A 566 34.69 18.82 -22.37
CA VAL A 566 35.01 20.24 -22.62
C VAL A 566 35.04 20.53 -24.12
N ALA A 567 35.74 19.71 -24.92
CA ALA A 567 35.80 19.86 -26.37
C ALA A 567 34.42 19.73 -27.03
N MET A 568 33.61 18.76 -26.56
CA MET A 568 32.23 18.58 -27.04
C MET A 568 31.34 19.77 -26.67
N SER A 569 31.53 20.36 -25.48
CA SER A 569 30.79 21.54 -25.02
C SER A 569 31.10 22.77 -25.88
N GLN A 570 32.37 22.98 -26.23
CA GLN A 570 32.78 24.05 -27.16
C GLN A 570 32.22 23.84 -28.57
N LYS A 571 32.23 22.61 -29.07
CA LYS A 571 31.72 22.27 -30.41
C LYS A 571 30.21 22.54 -30.56
N TYR A 572 29.45 22.37 -29.48
CA TYR A 572 27.99 22.46 -29.49
C TYR A 572 27.44 23.63 -28.65
N GLU A 573 28.24 24.68 -28.47
CA GLU A 573 27.91 25.86 -27.64
C GLU A 573 26.60 26.54 -28.07
N TYR A 574 26.35 26.64 -29.37
CA TYR A 574 25.16 27.32 -29.93
C TYR A 574 23.92 26.43 -30.05
N ASN A 575 23.98 25.16 -29.64
CA ASN A 575 22.81 24.29 -29.63
C ASN A 575 21.88 24.62 -28.45
N SER A 576 20.60 24.31 -28.61
CA SER A 576 19.67 24.33 -27.48
C SER A 576 20.05 23.26 -26.44
N GLU A 577 19.70 23.53 -25.18
CA GLU A 577 19.97 22.63 -24.06
C GLU A 577 19.34 21.24 -24.25
N GLU A 578 18.11 21.17 -24.75
CA GLU A 578 17.43 19.89 -25.06
C GLU A 578 18.18 19.07 -26.10
N ARG A 579 18.76 19.73 -27.11
CA ARG A 579 19.59 19.05 -28.12
C ARG A 579 20.89 18.54 -27.50
N ASN A 580 21.54 19.35 -26.66
CA ASN A 580 22.75 18.94 -25.94
C ASN A 580 22.48 17.79 -24.95
N LYS A 581 21.33 17.79 -24.27
CA LYS A 581 20.90 16.71 -23.38
C LYS A 581 20.82 15.35 -24.11
N VAL A 582 20.34 15.33 -25.35
CA VAL A 582 20.29 14.10 -26.18
C VAL A 582 21.68 13.72 -26.70
N LEU A 583 22.46 14.69 -27.19
CA LEU A 583 23.78 14.43 -27.76
C LEU A 583 24.81 13.94 -26.74
N PHE A 584 24.77 14.45 -25.51
CA PHE A 584 25.76 14.14 -24.47
C PHE A 584 25.45 12.83 -23.74
N LYS A 585 24.17 12.39 -23.75
CA LYS A 585 23.72 11.22 -22.98
C LYS A 585 24.46 9.91 -23.30
N PRO A 586 24.75 9.56 -24.57
CA PRO A 586 25.41 8.29 -24.87
C PRO A 586 26.84 8.16 -24.33
N GLN A 587 27.55 9.29 -24.17
CA GLN A 587 28.97 9.30 -23.74
C GLN A 587 29.14 9.67 -22.27
N PHE A 588 28.25 10.51 -21.73
CA PHE A 588 28.40 11.10 -20.40
C PHE A 588 27.20 10.84 -19.48
N GLY A 589 26.16 10.13 -19.93
CA GLY A 589 24.92 9.95 -19.16
C GLY A 589 25.08 9.29 -17.79
N ASP A 590 26.19 8.58 -17.57
CA ASP A 590 26.59 7.93 -16.33
C ASP A 590 27.44 8.82 -15.40
N THR A 591 27.83 10.01 -15.85
CA THR A 591 28.78 10.90 -15.15
C THR A 591 28.08 11.94 -14.28
N PHE A 592 28.80 12.40 -13.26
CA PHE A 592 28.40 13.58 -12.49
C PHE A 592 28.24 14.83 -13.38
N TRP A 593 29.05 14.96 -14.44
CA TRP A 593 28.98 16.12 -15.33
C TRP A 593 27.63 16.23 -16.04
N TYR A 594 27.13 15.11 -16.58
CA TYR A 594 25.81 15.09 -17.21
C TYR A 594 24.70 15.40 -16.21
N TYR A 595 24.79 14.85 -15.01
CA TYR A 595 23.89 15.19 -13.91
C TYR A 595 23.94 16.70 -13.58
N TYR A 596 25.13 17.28 -13.47
CA TYR A 596 25.35 18.67 -13.13
C TYR A 596 24.71 19.62 -14.15
N PHE A 597 24.89 19.37 -15.45
CA PHE A 597 24.40 20.27 -16.50
C PHE A 597 22.93 20.03 -16.89
N PHE A 598 22.47 18.78 -16.97
CA PHE A 598 21.20 18.46 -17.65
C PHE A 598 20.08 17.94 -16.74
N VAL A 599 20.38 17.59 -15.49
CA VAL A 599 19.35 17.23 -14.51
C VAL A 599 19.02 18.47 -13.70
N LYS A 600 17.98 19.19 -14.12
CA LYS A 600 17.46 20.38 -13.44
C LYS A 600 16.36 19.98 -12.47
N ASP A 601 16.21 20.78 -11.42
CA ASP A 601 15.21 20.65 -10.36
C ASP A 601 15.23 19.28 -9.67
N ILE A 602 15.91 19.20 -8.52
CA ILE A 602 15.68 18.07 -7.61
C ILE A 602 14.18 18.15 -7.27
N LYS A 603 13.39 17.22 -7.82
CA LYS A 603 11.94 17.16 -7.58
C LYS A 603 11.71 16.67 -6.15
N THR A 604 12.00 17.54 -5.19
CA THR A 604 11.92 17.26 -3.74
C THR A 604 10.54 17.56 -3.15
N ASN A 605 9.57 17.96 -3.97
CA ASN A 605 8.22 18.32 -3.56
C ASN A 605 7.20 17.34 -4.13
#